data_AF-A0A3M1VUK6-F1
#
_entry.id   AF-A0A3M1VUK6-F1
#
_cell.length_a   1.000
_cell.length_b   1.000
_cell.length_c   1.000
_cell.angle_alpha   90.00
_cell.angle_beta   90.00
_cell.angle_gamma   90.00
#
_symmetry.space_group_name_H-M   'P 1'
#
loop_
_entity.id
_entity.type
_entity.pdbx_description
1 polymer ?
#
loop_
_entity_poly.entity_id
_entity_poly.type
_entity_poly.pdbx_seq_one_letter_code
_entity_poly.pdbx_strand_id
1 'polypeptide(L)'
;MKSSALPVLIVIIPLLAAFTASICSLFKAGFVYYIAFAGTALGSILSVFLATSVITFGPVSYQMGGWPAPIGIVYEVDSLNALFIILVQFVSL
;
A
#
# COMPACT_ATOMS: atom_id res chain seq x y z
N MET A 1 -1.81 -16.40 13.68
CA MET A 1 -1.70 -15.72 12.38
C MET A 1 -2.47 -14.41 12.48
N LYS A 2 -1.79 -13.27 12.65
CA LYS A 2 -2.45 -11.97 12.76
C LYS A 2 -2.79 -11.47 11.34
N SER A 3 -4.05 -11.59 10.95
CA SER A 3 -4.57 -10.97 9.71
C SER A 3 -4.47 -9.45 9.83
N SER A 4 -3.34 -8.88 9.41
CA SER A 4 -3.13 -7.45 9.39
C SER A 4 -3.49 -6.93 8.01
N ALA A 5 -4.47 -6.02 7.89
CA ALA A 5 -4.90 -5.44 6.63
C ALA A 5 -3.91 -4.38 6.06
N LEU A 6 -2.76 -4.22 6.71
CA LEU A 6 -1.71 -3.26 6.34
C LEU A 6 -1.21 -3.42 4.89
N PRO A 7 -0.94 -4.63 4.35
CA PRO A 7 -0.47 -4.79 2.97
C PRO A 7 -1.48 -4.26 1.95
N VAL A 8 -2.76 -4.53 2.19
CA VAL A 8 -3.85 -4.09 1.30
C VAL A 8 -3.98 -2.57 1.28
N LEU A 9 -3.82 -1.92 2.44
CA LEU A 9 -3.92 -0.46 2.53
C LEU A 9 -2.86 0.25 1.68
N ILE A 10 -1.63 -0.29 1.66
CA ILE A 10 -0.51 0.28 0.88
C ILE A 10 -0.79 0.23 -0.63
N VAL A 11 -1.56 -0.74 -1.11
CA VAL A 11 -1.94 -0.87 -2.53
C VAL A 11 -3.18 -0.01 -2.84
N ILE A 12 -4.17 -0.01 -1.95
CA ILE A 12 -5.45 0.68 -2.17
C ILE A 12 -5.32 2.20 -2.12
N ILE A 13 -4.47 2.75 -1.24
CA ILE A 13 -4.29 4.19 -1.08
C ILE A 13 -3.80 4.88 -2.37
N PRO A 14 -2.69 4.46 -3.02
CA PRO A 14 -2.26 5.08 -4.26
C PRO A 14 -3.27 4.86 -5.40
N LEU A 15 -4.01 3.74 -5.39
CA LEU A 15 -5.05 3.47 -6.38
C LEU A 15 -6.24 4.44 -6.23
N LEU A 16 -6.71 4.68 -5.02
CA LEU A 16 -7.73 5.70 -4.72
C LEU A 16 -7.22 7.11 -5.02
N ALA A 17 -5.95 7.41 -4.70
CA ALA A 17 -5.34 8.69 -5.01
C ALA A 17 -5.29 8.92 -6.53
N ALA A 18 -4.93 7.91 -7.33
CA ALA A 18 -4.95 8.00 -8.78
C ALA A 18 -6.37 8.19 -9.33
N PHE A 19 -7.36 7.48 -8.78
CA PHE A 19 -8.76 7.60 -9.21
C PHE A 19 -9.33 9.00 -8.92
N THR A 20 -9.10 9.50 -7.70
CA THR A 20 -9.53 10.84 -7.29
C THR A 20 -8.79 11.94 -8.04
N ALA A 21 -7.49 11.78 -8.29
CA ALA A 21 -6.69 12.66 -9.13
C ALA A 21 -7.23 12.74 -10.56
N SER A 22 -7.60 11.60 -11.16
CA SER A 22 -8.19 11.54 -12.51
C SER A 22 -9.54 12.26 -12.57
N ILE A 23 -10.40 12.05 -11.58
CA ILE A 23 -11.69 12.76 -11.48
C ILE A 23 -11.48 14.26 -11.29
N CYS A 24 -10.58 14.67 -10.39
CA CYS A 24 -10.28 16.08 -10.13
C CYS A 24 -9.59 16.77 -11.32
N SER A 25 -8.84 16.04 -12.15
CA SER A 25 -8.21 16.54 -13.37
C SER A 25 -9.23 17.12 -14.35
N LEU A 26 -10.46 16.59 -14.38
CA LEU A 26 -11.54 17.12 -15.23
C LEU A 26 -12.04 18.51 -14.80
N PHE A 27 -11.83 18.88 -13.53
CA PHE A 27 -12.32 20.14 -12.97
C PHE A 27 -11.22 21.19 -12.80
N LYS A 28 -10.03 20.80 -12.31
CA LYS A 28 -8.95 21.74 -11.99
C LYS A 28 -7.58 21.06 -11.91
N ALA A 29 -6.76 21.21 -12.96
CA ALA A 29 -5.45 20.58 -13.07
C ALA A 29 -4.50 20.88 -11.90
N GLY A 30 -4.60 22.06 -11.28
CA GLY A 30 -3.72 22.47 -10.17
C GLY A 30 -3.85 21.65 -8.89
N PHE A 31 -4.99 20.99 -8.64
CA PHE A 31 -5.19 20.17 -7.43
C PHE A 31 -4.69 18.74 -7.58
N VAL A 32 -4.49 18.27 -8.82
CA VAL A 32 -4.09 16.89 -9.13
C VAL A 32 -2.73 16.56 -8.53
N TYR A 33 -1.79 17.50 -8.60
CA TYR A 33 -0.44 17.33 -8.04
C TYR A 33 -0.47 17.10 -6.52
N TYR A 34 -1.22 17.92 -5.79
CA TYR A 34 -1.32 17.80 -4.33
C TYR A 34 -1.98 16.49 -3.89
N ILE A 35 -3.00 16.03 -4.63
CA ILE A 35 -3.70 14.77 -4.34
C ILE A 35 -2.77 13.58 -4.58
N ALA A 36 -2.06 13.57 -5.71
CA ALA A 36 -1.10 12.51 -6.04
C ALA A 36 0.03 12.45 -5.00
N PHE A 37 0.63 13.60 -4.67
CA PHE A 37 1.68 13.71 -3.67
C PHE A 37 1.21 13.27 -2.28
N ALA A 38 0.02 13.68 -1.85
CA ALA A 38 -0.53 13.24 -0.56
C ALA A 38 -0.76 11.71 -0.53
N GLY A 39 -1.22 11.13 -1.63
CA GLY A 39 -1.43 9.68 -1.76
C GLY A 39 -0.13 8.88 -1.66
N THR A 40 0.91 9.28 -2.39
CA THR A 40 2.21 8.60 -2.36
C THR A 40 2.96 8.84 -1.04
N ALA A 41 2.85 10.04 -0.45
CA ALA A 41 3.39 10.33 0.88
C ALA A 41 2.78 9.43 1.97
N LEU A 42 1.45 9.25 1.96
CA LEU A 42 0.78 8.34 2.89
C LEU A 42 1.20 6.89 2.67
N GLY A 43 1.33 6.45 1.41
CA GLY A 43 1.84 5.13 1.05
C GLY A 43 3.27 4.89 1.57
N SER A 44 4.13 5.89 1.47
CA SER A 44 5.51 5.85 1.98
C SER A 44 5.55 5.73 3.49
N ILE A 45 4.78 6.51 4.24
CA ILE A 45 4.69 6.39 5.71
C ILE A 45 4.22 4.99 6.12
N LEU A 46 3.19 4.46 5.47
CA LEU A 46 2.65 3.13 5.78
C LEU A 46 3.63 2.01 5.44
N SER A 47 4.46 2.17 4.41
CA SER A 47 5.51 1.19 4.07
C SER A 47 6.52 1.01 5.20
N VAL A 48 6.91 2.10 5.86
CA VAL A 48 7.85 2.07 7.01
C VAL A 48 7.19 1.39 8.22
N PHE A 49 5.91 1.67 8.48
CA PHE A 49 5.15 0.98 9.53
C PHE A 49 5.00 -0.52 9.26
N LEU A 50 4.76 -0.91 8.01
CA LEU A 50 4.68 -2.32 7.66
C LEU A 50 6.04 -3.01 7.83
N ALA A 51 7.13 -2.39 7.38
CA ALA A 51 8.45 -2.98 7.51
C ALA A 51 8.90 -3.14 8.96
N THR A 52 8.66 -2.13 9.80
CA THR A 52 8.92 -2.25 11.24
C THR A 52 8.08 -3.35 11.88
N SER A 53 6.83 -3.52 11.46
CA SER A 53 5.97 -4.62 11.93
C SER A 53 6.49 -6.00 11.50
N VAL A 54 6.97 -6.15 10.27
CA VAL A 54 7.53 -7.42 9.76
C VAL A 54 8.83 -7.78 10.48
N ILE A 55 9.69 -6.81 10.75
CA ILE A 55 10.95 -7.02 11.48
C ILE A 55 10.70 -7.40 12.95
N THR A 56 9.69 -6.82 13.58
CA THR A 56 9.41 -7.06 15.02
C THR A 56 8.53 -8.27 15.29
N PHE A 57 7.52 -8.55 14.45
CA PHE A 57 6.53 -9.59 14.69
C PHE A 57 6.62 -10.77 13.71
N GLY A 58 7.47 -10.68 12.69
CA GLY A 58 7.62 -11.69 11.64
C GLY A 58 6.72 -11.45 10.42
N PRO A 59 6.71 -12.38 9.44
CA PRO A 59 5.98 -12.24 8.18
C PRO A 59 4.47 -12.03 8.38
N VAL A 60 3.88 -11.20 7.52
CA VAL A 60 2.44 -10.89 7.54
C VAL A 60 1.77 -11.56 6.35
N SER A 61 0.85 -12.50 6.61
CA SER A 61 -0.02 -13.10 5.59
C SER A 61 -1.43 -12.53 5.71
N TYR A 62 -1.93 -11.91 4.65
CA TYR A 62 -3.28 -11.37 4.55
C TYR A 62 -4.06 -12.09 3.43
N GLN A 63 -5.12 -12.79 3.81
CA GLN A 63 -6.04 -13.44 2.86
C GLN A 63 -7.14 -12.47 2.45
N MET A 64 -7.29 -12.25 1.15
CA MET A 64 -8.29 -11.35 0.61
C MET A 64 -9.57 -12.09 0.25
N GLY A 65 -10.71 -11.56 0.67
CA GLY A 65 -12.04 -12.06 0.26
C GLY A 65 -12.48 -13.38 0.91
N GLY A 66 -11.88 -13.80 2.03
CA GLY A 66 -12.27 -15.02 2.74
C GLY A 66 -12.00 -16.31 1.96
N TRP A 67 -11.22 -16.24 0.88
CA TRP A 67 -10.81 -17.38 0.09
C TRP A 67 -9.49 -17.95 0.66
N PRO A 68 -9.51 -19.12 1.32
CA PRO A 68 -8.28 -19.73 1.82
C PRO A 68 -7.38 -20.23 0.68
N ALA A 69 -6.06 -20.27 0.91
CA ALA A 69 -5.09 -20.91 0.02
C ALA A 69 -5.51 -22.37 -0.31
N PRO A 70 -5.21 -22.93 -1.51
CA PRO A 70 -4.10 -22.60 -2.42
C PRO A 70 -4.46 -21.76 -3.67
N ILE A 71 -5.73 -21.47 -3.91
CA ILE A 71 -6.21 -20.73 -5.11
C ILE A 71 -6.67 -19.30 -4.79
N GLY A 72 -6.71 -18.94 -3.50
CA GLY A 72 -7.12 -17.63 -3.01
C GLY A 72 -6.05 -16.54 -3.16
N ILE A 73 -6.48 -15.28 -3.15
CA ILE A 73 -5.58 -14.12 -3.19
C ILE A 73 -5.01 -13.90 -1.78
N VAL A 74 -3.74 -14.26 -1.60
CA VAL A 74 -3.03 -14.07 -0.33
C VAL A 74 -1.84 -13.15 -0.55
N TYR A 75 -1.80 -12.04 0.20
CA TYR A 75 -0.62 -11.18 0.28
C TYR A 75 0.28 -11.70 1.39
N GLU A 76 1.41 -12.27 1.00
CA GLU A 76 2.47 -12.64 1.93
C GLU A 76 3.58 -11.58 1.87
N VAL A 77 3.80 -10.92 3.00
CA VAL A 77 4.84 -9.90 3.13
C VAL A 77 5.87 -10.39 4.14
N ASP A 78 7.01 -10.82 3.61
CA ASP A 78 8.20 -11.14 4.36
C ASP A 78 9.14 -9.92 4.44
N SER A 79 10.27 -10.08 5.12
CA SER A 79 11.23 -8.99 5.32
C SER A 79 11.81 -8.48 3.99
N LEU A 80 11.91 -9.34 2.97
CA LEU A 80 12.40 -8.96 1.66
C LEU A 80 11.36 -8.11 0.91
N ASN A 81 10.11 -8.56 0.86
CA ASN A 81 9.00 -7.80 0.27
C ASN A 81 8.81 -6.47 0.99
N ALA A 82 8.92 -6.43 2.31
CA ALA A 82 8.84 -5.19 3.07
C ALA A 82 9.89 -4.15 2.63
N LEU A 83 11.12 -4.59 2.33
CA LEU A 83 12.19 -3.73 1.81
C LEU A 83 11.85 -3.19 0.41
N PHE A 84 11.35 -4.05 -0.48
CA PHE A 84 10.91 -3.62 -1.81
C PHE A 84 9.74 -2.64 -1.75
N ILE A 85 8.77 -2.84 -0.86
CA ILE A 85 7.62 -1.95 -0.69
C ILE A 85 8.09 -0.55 -0.27
N ILE A 86 9.05 -0.44 0.67
CA ILE A 86 9.64 0.85 1.03
C ILE A 86 10.32 1.50 -0.19
N LEU A 87 11.13 0.73 -0.93
CA LEU A 87 11.89 1.24 -2.07
C LEU A 87 10.94 1.82 -3.13
N VAL A 88 9.90 1.07 -3.51
CA VAL A 88 8.91 1.52 -4.51
C VAL A 88 8.17 2.77 -4.04
N GLN A 89 7.75 2.82 -2.77
CA GLN A 89 7.03 3.99 -2.25
C GLN A 89 7.92 5.22 -2.14
N PHE A 90 9.21 5.05 -1.82
CA PHE A 90 10.16 6.14 -1.77
C PHE A 90 10.48 6.70 -3.16
N VAL A 91 10.56 5.85 -4.18
CA VAL A 91 10.74 6.27 -5.59
C VAL A 91 9.49 6.94 -6.17
N SER A 92 8.32 6.59 -5.64
CA SER A 92 7.03 7.13 -6.09
C SER A 92 6.70 8.51 -5.51
N LEU A 93 7.44 8.96 -4.48
CA LEU A 93 7.26 10.26 -3.85
C LEU A 93 7.93 11.37 -4.67
#